data_AF-A0A643BNQ7-F1
#
_entry.id   AF-A0A643BNQ7-F1
#
_cell.length_a   1.000
_cell.length_b   1.000
_cell.length_c   1.000
_cell.angle_alpha   90.00
_cell.angle_beta   90.00
_cell.angle_gamma   90.00
#
_symmetry.space_group_name_H-M   'P 1'
#
loop_
_entity.id
_entity.type
_entity.pdbx_description
1 polymer ?
#
loop_
_entity_poly.entity_id
_entity_poly.type
_entity_poly.pdbx_seq_one_letter_code
_entity_poly.pdbx_strand_id
1 'polypeptide(L)'
;MQVQRLLCCLYNNHQAKDCIDSFVTHCVRPFCSLIQIHGHNRARQRDKLGHILEEFATLQDEAEKVDAALHTMLLKQEPQRQHLACLGTWVLYHNLRIMIQYLLSGFELELYSMHEYYYIYCLVKYGNLVTMVAFDMDGKVRKPKFELDSEQVRYEHRFAPFNSVMTPPPVHYLQFKEMSDLNKYSPPPQSPELYVAASKHFQQAKMILENIPNPDHEVNRILKVAKPNFVVVKLLAGGHKKESKVPPEFDFSAHKYFPVLKCDIFRAAVV
;
A
#
# COMPACT_ATOMS: atom_id res chain seq x y z
N MET A 1 19.26 11.30 19.02
CA MET A 1 20.20 12.36 19.48
C MET A 1 19.99 13.72 18.79
N GLN A 2 19.78 13.81 17.46
CA GLN A 2 19.56 15.11 16.79
C GLN A 2 18.22 15.80 17.18
N VAL A 3 17.10 15.06 17.20
CA VAL A 3 15.77 15.60 17.59
C VAL A 3 15.79 16.20 19.00
N GLN A 4 16.52 15.57 19.93
CA GLN A 4 16.59 15.98 21.34
C GLN A 4 17.45 17.24 21.56
N ARG A 5 18.44 17.51 20.70
CA ARG A 5 19.21 18.77 20.69
C ARG A 5 18.43 19.92 20.02
N LEU A 6 17.51 19.61 19.11
CA LEU A 6 16.67 20.59 18.42
C LEU A 6 15.58 21.20 19.30
N LEU A 7 14.93 20.37 20.11
CA LEU A 7 14.05 20.85 21.17
C LEU A 7 14.78 21.84 22.07
N CYS A 8 16.06 21.64 22.37
CA CYS A 8 16.83 22.46 23.31
C CYS A 8 16.97 23.95 22.92
N CYS A 9 17.11 24.28 21.63
CA CYS A 9 17.29 25.68 21.18
C CYS A 9 15.96 26.46 21.15
N LEU A 10 14.89 25.80 20.69
CA LEU A 10 13.53 26.38 20.66
C LEU A 10 12.76 26.17 21.97
N TYR A 11 13.31 25.43 22.93
CA TYR A 11 12.64 25.07 24.20
C TYR A 11 12.10 26.28 24.95
N ASN A 12 12.88 27.37 24.96
CA ASN A 12 12.53 28.61 25.65
C ASN A 12 11.73 29.59 24.77
N ASN A 13 11.52 29.27 23.49
CA ASN A 13 10.76 30.11 22.58
C ASN A 13 9.26 29.89 22.80
N HIS A 14 8.60 30.88 23.41
CA HIS A 14 7.19 30.81 23.77
C HIS A 14 6.29 30.62 22.54
N GLN A 15 6.59 31.31 21.45
CA GLN A 15 5.83 31.19 20.21
C GLN A 15 5.95 29.79 19.59
N ALA A 16 7.14 29.18 19.63
CA ALA A 16 7.35 27.82 19.15
C ALA A 16 6.54 26.82 19.99
N LYS A 17 6.51 27.01 21.31
CA LYS A 17 5.73 26.18 22.23
C LYS A 17 4.23 26.31 21.96
N ASP A 18 3.71 27.53 21.84
CA ASP A 18 2.29 27.77 21.57
C ASP A 18 1.83 27.15 20.25
N CYS A 19 2.67 27.23 19.20
CA CYS A 19 2.39 26.57 17.92
C CYS A 19 2.29 25.04 18.05
N ILE A 20 3.22 24.42 18.77
CA ILE A 20 3.22 22.96 18.98
C ILE A 20 2.04 22.55 19.86
N ASP A 21 1.78 23.26 20.95
CA ASP A 21 0.68 22.95 21.88
C ASP A 21 -0.68 23.07 21.18
N SER A 22 -0.88 24.09 20.34
CA SER A 22 -2.08 24.23 19.50
C SER A 22 -2.24 23.06 18.54
N PHE A 23 -1.17 22.70 17.82
CA PHE A 23 -1.20 21.58 16.87
C PHE A 23 -1.49 20.24 17.55
N VAL A 24 -0.84 19.96 18.69
CA VAL A 24 -1.09 18.74 19.48
C VAL A 24 -2.53 18.70 19.98
N THR A 25 -3.10 19.85 20.38
CA THR A 25 -4.51 19.96 20.77
C THR A 25 -5.44 19.61 19.59
N HIS A 26 -5.13 20.08 18.38
CA HIS A 26 -5.90 19.73 17.18
C HIS A 26 -5.75 18.26 16.77
N CYS A 27 -4.62 17.60 17.07
CA CYS A 27 -4.44 16.17 16.84
C CYS A 27 -5.40 15.31 17.68
N VAL A 28 -5.85 15.78 18.85
CA VAL A 28 -6.63 14.95 19.80
C VAL A 28 -7.86 14.35 19.12
N ARG A 29 -8.66 15.17 18.44
CA ARG A 29 -9.92 14.72 17.84
C ARG A 29 -9.72 13.69 16.70
N PRO A 30 -8.91 13.96 15.64
CA PRO A 30 -8.67 12.98 14.58
C PRO A 30 -8.10 11.66 15.10
N PHE A 31 -7.18 11.70 16.06
CA PHE A 31 -6.61 10.47 16.64
C PHE A 31 -7.61 9.71 17.51
N CYS A 32 -8.45 10.40 18.30
CA CYS A 32 -9.55 9.75 19.00
C CYS A 32 -10.53 9.08 18.01
N SER A 33 -10.90 9.76 16.93
CA SER A 33 -11.73 9.19 15.85
C SER A 33 -11.05 7.95 15.26
N LEU A 34 -9.75 8.00 14.98
CA LEU A 34 -9.00 6.87 14.43
C LEU A 34 -9.03 5.66 15.37
N ILE A 35 -8.87 5.86 16.67
CA ILE A 35 -8.97 4.79 17.66
C ILE A 35 -10.40 4.21 17.69
N GLN A 36 -11.42 5.06 17.71
CA GLN A 36 -12.82 4.66 17.72
C GLN A 36 -13.22 3.84 16.48
N ILE A 37 -12.64 4.14 15.31
CA ILE A 37 -12.85 3.37 14.08
C ILE A 37 -12.63 1.88 14.32
N HIS A 38 -11.56 1.51 15.03
CA HIS A 38 -11.21 0.11 15.31
C HIS A 38 -12.26 -0.63 16.17
N GLY A 39 -13.14 0.09 16.87
CA GLY A 39 -14.24 -0.47 17.65
C GLY A 39 -15.50 -0.81 16.82
N HIS A 40 -15.57 -0.38 15.56
CA HIS A 40 -16.70 -0.72 14.69
C HIS A 40 -16.53 -2.07 14.00
N ASN A 41 -17.61 -2.60 13.41
CA ASN A 41 -17.52 -3.76 12.51
C ASN A 41 -16.73 -3.43 11.23
N ARG A 42 -16.26 -4.44 10.50
CA ARG A 42 -15.35 -4.30 9.34
C ARG A 42 -15.89 -3.40 8.22
N ALA A 43 -17.16 -3.55 7.86
CA ALA A 43 -17.76 -2.71 6.82
C ALA A 43 -17.76 -1.22 7.24
N ARG A 44 -18.13 -0.95 8.49
CA ARG A 44 -18.13 0.41 9.04
C ARG A 44 -16.72 0.96 9.29
N GLN A 45 -15.76 0.10 9.61
CA GLN A 45 -14.34 0.48 9.68
C GLN A 45 -13.90 1.05 8.33
N ARG A 46 -14.12 0.32 7.24
CA ARG A 46 -13.74 0.75 5.89
C ARG A 46 -14.39 2.08 5.50
N ASP A 47 -15.69 2.20 5.72
CA ASP A 47 -16.46 3.42 5.46
C ASP A 47 -15.84 4.64 6.19
N LYS A 48 -15.60 4.51 7.49
CA LYS A 48 -15.00 5.58 8.30
C LYS A 48 -13.53 5.85 7.97
N LEU A 49 -12.76 4.83 7.55
CA LEU A 49 -11.39 5.02 7.07
C LEU A 49 -11.35 5.89 5.82
N GLY A 50 -12.37 5.81 4.95
CA GLY A 50 -12.48 6.71 3.79
C GLY A 50 -12.66 8.16 4.22
N HIS A 51 -13.56 8.42 5.18
CA HIS A 51 -13.83 9.78 5.66
C HIS A 51 -12.69 10.39 6.48
N ILE A 52 -12.03 9.62 7.34
CA ILE A 52 -10.99 10.14 8.22
C ILE A 52 -9.75 10.62 7.46
N LEU A 53 -9.57 10.19 6.20
CA LEU A 53 -8.49 10.69 5.34
C LEU A 53 -8.62 12.18 5.06
N GLU A 54 -9.84 12.73 4.98
CA GLU A 54 -10.04 14.18 4.84
C GLU A 54 -9.58 14.95 6.09
N GLU A 55 -9.87 14.41 7.27
CA GLU A 55 -9.42 14.98 8.54
C GLU A 55 -7.88 14.95 8.66
N PHE A 56 -7.26 13.82 8.29
CA PHE A 56 -5.81 13.70 8.34
C PHE A 56 -5.08 14.43 7.21
N ALA A 57 -5.72 14.68 6.07
CA ALA A 57 -5.21 15.56 5.03
C ALA A 57 -5.15 17.01 5.51
N THR A 58 -6.19 17.47 6.21
CA THR A 58 -6.21 18.79 6.85
C THR A 58 -5.11 18.90 7.92
N LEU A 59 -4.96 17.85 8.74
CA LEU A 59 -3.92 17.79 9.77
C LEU A 59 -2.50 17.78 9.17
N GLN A 60 -2.32 17.19 7.98
CA GLN A 60 -1.04 17.19 7.26
C GLN A 60 -0.64 18.61 6.84
N ASP A 61 -1.56 19.36 6.21
CA ASP A 61 -1.34 20.75 5.81
C ASP A 61 -1.03 21.64 7.03
N GLU A 62 -1.72 21.42 8.15
CA GLU A 62 -1.42 22.11 9.40
C GLU A 62 -0.02 21.77 9.93
N ALA A 63 0.35 20.48 9.95
CA ALA A 63 1.66 20.03 10.41
C ALA A 63 2.81 20.62 9.58
N GLU A 64 2.64 20.71 8.26
CA GLU A 64 3.62 21.30 7.35
C GLU A 64 3.78 22.82 7.58
N LYS A 65 2.68 23.53 7.87
CA LYS A 65 2.73 24.96 8.24
C LYS A 65 3.46 25.17 9.57
N VAL A 66 3.22 24.30 10.55
CA VAL A 66 3.92 24.37 11.85
C VAL A 66 5.41 24.08 11.66
N ASP A 67 5.77 23.04 10.90
CA ASP A 67 7.17 22.73 10.59
C ASP A 67 7.87 23.91 9.88
N ALA A 68 7.21 24.56 8.92
CA ALA A 68 7.73 25.74 8.23
C ALA A 68 7.92 26.94 9.18
N ALA A 69 6.96 27.16 10.09
CA ALA A 69 7.05 28.21 11.10
C ALA A 69 8.21 27.95 12.08
N LEU A 70 8.34 26.72 12.58
CA LEU A 70 9.44 26.31 13.45
C LEU A 70 10.79 26.43 12.75
N HIS A 71 10.86 26.09 11.46
CA HIS A 71 12.07 26.27 10.67
C HIS A 71 12.47 27.75 10.55
N THR A 72 11.50 28.63 10.30
CA THR A 72 11.73 30.08 10.23
C THR A 72 12.26 30.63 11.56
N MET A 73 11.73 30.14 12.69
CA MET A 73 12.23 30.50 14.03
C MET A 73 13.64 29.95 14.28
N LEU A 74 13.91 28.73 13.83
CA LEU A 74 15.22 28.09 13.98
C LEU A 74 16.30 28.83 13.21
N LEU A 75 16.04 29.23 11.96
CA LEU A 75 17.01 29.96 11.14
C LEU A 75 17.42 31.31 11.74
N LYS A 76 16.54 31.96 12.52
CA LYS A 76 16.88 33.18 13.26
C LYS A 76 17.92 32.94 14.36
N GLN A 77 17.94 31.74 14.94
CA GLN A 77 18.88 31.38 16.01
C GLN A 77 20.12 30.66 15.48
N GLU A 78 19.96 29.78 14.49
CA GLU A 78 21.00 28.97 13.89
C GLU A 78 20.86 28.93 12.34
N PRO A 79 21.45 29.91 11.63
CA PRO A 79 21.28 30.07 10.18
C PRO A 79 21.79 28.91 9.33
N GLN A 80 22.67 28.07 9.87
CA GLN A 80 23.28 26.94 9.17
C GLN A 80 22.51 25.62 9.33
N ARG A 81 21.43 25.58 10.14
CA ARG A 81 20.66 24.35 10.34
C ARG A 81 19.68 24.07 9.22
N GLN A 82 19.63 22.81 8.80
CA GLN A 82 18.67 22.31 7.82
C GLN A 82 17.28 22.06 8.44
N HIS A 83 16.28 22.13 7.57
CA HIS A 83 14.85 21.93 7.84
C HIS A 83 14.56 20.56 8.47
N LEU A 84 13.67 20.51 9.46
CA LEU A 84 13.13 19.27 10.00
C LEU A 84 11.61 19.28 9.88
N ALA A 85 11.10 18.57 8.88
CA ALA A 85 9.66 18.36 8.68
C ALA A 85 9.15 17.25 9.63
N CYS A 86 9.38 17.38 10.94
CA CYS A 86 9.15 16.27 11.86
C CYS A 86 7.66 16.01 12.11
N LEU A 87 6.84 17.05 12.23
CA LEU A 87 5.40 16.92 12.44
C LEU A 87 4.72 16.44 11.15
N GLY A 88 5.06 17.04 10.01
CA GLY A 88 4.57 16.65 8.70
C GLY A 88 4.93 15.20 8.37
N THR A 89 6.15 14.75 8.69
CA THR A 89 6.54 13.34 8.50
C THR A 89 5.74 12.40 9.41
N TRP A 90 5.46 12.81 10.66
CA TRP A 90 4.70 12.01 11.61
C TRP A 90 3.23 11.87 11.20
N VAL A 91 2.58 12.94 10.75
CA VAL A 91 1.20 12.87 10.22
C VAL A 91 1.17 12.07 8.93
N LEU A 92 2.16 12.24 8.05
CA LEU A 92 2.25 11.52 6.78
C LEU A 92 2.33 10.01 7.00
N TYR A 93 3.09 9.58 8.02
CA TYR A 93 3.14 8.18 8.41
C TYR A 93 1.74 7.62 8.72
N HIS A 94 0.91 8.36 9.46
CA HIS A 94 -0.46 7.93 9.76
C HIS A 94 -1.37 7.97 8.54
N ASN A 95 -1.26 8.99 7.69
CA ASN A 95 -1.97 9.05 6.40
C ASN A 95 -1.71 7.79 5.57
N LEU A 96 -0.44 7.44 5.36
CA LEU A 96 -0.04 6.24 4.62
C LEU A 96 -0.59 4.97 5.26
N ARG A 97 -0.59 4.88 6.60
CA ARG A 97 -1.15 3.74 7.33
C ARG A 97 -2.66 3.61 7.12
N ILE A 98 -3.40 4.71 7.17
CA ILE A 98 -4.85 4.76 6.94
C ILE A 98 -5.17 4.37 5.50
N MET A 99 -4.45 4.91 4.51
CA MET A 99 -4.60 4.56 3.08
C MET A 99 -4.41 3.06 2.86
N ILE A 100 -3.33 2.48 3.43
CA ILE A 100 -3.06 1.05 3.33
C ILE A 100 -4.18 0.24 4.00
N GLN A 101 -4.64 0.63 5.19
CA GLN A 101 -5.74 -0.06 5.88
C GLN A 101 -7.04 -0.01 5.06
N TYR A 102 -7.37 1.13 4.46
CA TYR A 102 -8.55 1.27 3.60
C TYR A 102 -8.48 0.30 2.40
N LEU A 103 -7.35 0.24 1.69
CA LEU A 103 -7.18 -0.70 0.57
C LEU A 103 -7.25 -2.15 1.04
N LEU A 104 -6.54 -2.49 2.11
CA LEU A 104 -6.51 -3.87 2.60
C LEU A 104 -7.88 -4.35 3.11
N SER A 105 -8.69 -3.45 3.68
CA SER A 105 -10.05 -3.78 4.10
C SER A 105 -10.96 -4.20 2.94
N GLY A 106 -10.67 -3.77 1.71
CA GLY A 106 -11.42 -4.20 0.53
C GLY A 106 -11.21 -5.67 0.19
N PHE A 107 -10.03 -6.25 0.45
CA PHE A 107 -9.82 -7.70 0.32
C PHE A 107 -10.57 -8.47 1.39
N GLU A 108 -10.49 -8.03 2.66
CA GLU A 108 -11.16 -8.69 3.78
C GLU A 108 -12.70 -8.68 3.64
N LEU A 109 -13.24 -7.69 2.94
CA LEU A 109 -14.67 -7.54 2.64
C LEU A 109 -15.06 -8.06 1.24
N GLU A 110 -14.12 -8.68 0.51
CA GLU A 110 -14.35 -9.23 -0.85
C GLU A 110 -14.92 -8.20 -1.85
N LEU A 111 -14.51 -6.94 -1.73
CA LEU A 111 -15.01 -5.83 -2.55
C LEU A 111 -14.29 -5.68 -3.89
N TYR A 112 -13.22 -6.45 -4.10
CA TYR A 112 -12.40 -6.39 -5.31
C TYR A 112 -12.58 -7.66 -6.12
N SER A 113 -12.82 -7.49 -7.41
CA SER A 113 -12.73 -8.59 -8.37
C SER A 113 -11.28 -8.86 -8.78
N MET A 114 -10.97 -10.06 -9.27
CA MET A 114 -9.62 -10.47 -9.71
C MET A 114 -8.95 -9.47 -10.67
N HIS A 115 -9.71 -8.91 -11.61
CA HIS A 115 -9.19 -7.94 -12.58
C HIS A 115 -8.87 -6.57 -11.96
N GLU A 116 -9.26 -6.32 -10.71
CA GLU A 116 -8.94 -5.09 -9.98
C GLU A 116 -7.67 -5.25 -9.14
N TYR A 117 -7.23 -6.48 -8.86
CA TYR A 117 -6.12 -6.76 -7.94
C TYR A 117 -4.81 -6.10 -8.37
N TYR A 118 -4.56 -5.95 -9.67
CA TYR A 118 -3.30 -5.43 -10.16
C TYR A 118 -3.08 -3.96 -9.77
N TYR A 119 -4.06 -3.06 -9.97
CA TYR A 119 -3.90 -1.67 -9.52
C TYR A 119 -3.99 -1.51 -7.99
N ILE A 120 -4.73 -2.38 -7.29
CA ILE A 120 -4.74 -2.36 -5.80
C ILE A 120 -3.37 -2.77 -5.24
N TYR A 121 -2.78 -3.86 -5.76
CA TYR A 121 -1.45 -4.32 -5.32
C TYR A 121 -0.33 -3.39 -5.79
N CYS A 122 -0.50 -2.67 -6.90
CA CYS A 122 0.46 -1.64 -7.34
C CYS A 122 0.74 -0.61 -6.25
N LEU A 123 -0.30 -0.21 -5.52
CA LEU A 123 -0.18 0.80 -4.46
C LEU A 123 0.27 0.20 -3.13
N VAL A 124 -0.07 -1.06 -2.83
CA VAL A 124 0.21 -1.65 -1.52
C VAL A 124 1.51 -2.46 -1.46
N LYS A 125 1.83 -3.30 -2.46
CA LYS A 125 3.03 -4.17 -2.51
C LYS A 125 3.36 -4.68 -3.93
N TYR A 126 4.54 -4.31 -4.45
CA TYR A 126 5.04 -4.65 -5.80
C TYR A 126 5.08 -6.15 -6.17
N GLY A 127 5.30 -7.08 -5.22
CA GLY A 127 5.45 -8.51 -5.55
C GLY A 127 4.21 -9.17 -6.17
N ASN A 128 3.02 -8.88 -5.65
CA ASN A 128 1.77 -9.41 -6.18
C ASN A 128 1.34 -8.73 -7.49
N LEU A 129 1.74 -7.46 -7.68
CA LEU A 129 1.52 -6.72 -8.93
C LEU A 129 2.17 -7.44 -10.11
N VAL A 130 3.47 -7.78 -10.00
CA VAL A 130 4.22 -8.39 -11.11
C VAL A 130 3.59 -9.72 -11.54
N THR A 131 3.14 -10.54 -10.59
CA THR A 131 2.43 -11.78 -10.90
C THR A 131 1.08 -11.52 -11.57
N MET A 132 0.35 -10.49 -11.15
CA MET A 132 -0.94 -10.16 -11.76
C MET A 132 -0.80 -9.68 -13.21
N VAL A 133 0.24 -8.88 -13.49
CA VAL A 133 0.57 -8.44 -14.86
C VAL A 133 0.92 -9.65 -15.74
N ALA A 134 1.74 -10.58 -15.24
CA ALA A 134 2.11 -11.79 -15.98
C ALA A 134 0.88 -12.68 -16.29
N PHE A 135 -0.06 -12.81 -15.34
CA PHE A 135 -1.32 -13.52 -15.59
C PHE A 135 -2.23 -12.82 -16.60
N ASP A 136 -2.26 -11.48 -16.61
CA ASP A 136 -3.02 -10.73 -17.61
C ASP A 136 -2.46 -10.94 -19.01
N MET A 137 -1.12 -10.90 -19.15
CA MET A 137 -0.42 -11.19 -20.42
C MET A 137 -0.69 -12.60 -20.94
N ASP A 138 -0.76 -13.58 -20.05
CA ASP A 138 -1.11 -14.97 -20.39
C ASP A 138 -2.62 -15.16 -20.66
N GLY A 139 -3.44 -14.11 -20.59
CA GLY A 139 -4.90 -14.18 -20.78
C GLY A 139 -5.63 -14.94 -19.67
N LYS A 140 -5.01 -15.08 -18.49
CA LYS A 140 -5.54 -15.84 -17.34
C LYS A 140 -6.42 -15.00 -16.42
N VAL A 141 -6.44 -13.67 -16.59
CA VAL A 141 -7.31 -12.75 -15.86
C VAL A 141 -8.63 -12.59 -16.62
N ARG A 142 -9.74 -13.00 -16.00
CA ARG A 142 -11.08 -12.79 -16.56
C ARG A 142 -11.48 -11.32 -16.45
N LYS A 143 -11.61 -10.65 -17.58
CA LYS A 143 -12.15 -9.29 -17.68
C LYS A 143 -13.63 -9.37 -18.04
N PRO A 144 -14.55 -8.83 -17.21
CA PRO A 144 -15.95 -8.75 -17.58
C PRO A 144 -16.11 -7.90 -18.84
N LYS A 145 -17.09 -8.25 -19.70
CA LYS A 145 -17.55 -7.33 -20.75
C LYS A 145 -18.49 -6.35 -20.08
N PHE A 146 -18.06 -5.11 -19.95
CA PHE A 146 -18.87 -4.05 -19.36
C PHE A 146 -19.58 -3.27 -20.48
N GLU A 147 -20.91 -3.28 -20.47
CA GLU A 147 -21.72 -2.50 -21.42
C GLU A 147 -22.01 -1.08 -20.90
N LEU A 148 -21.97 -0.88 -19.58
CA LEU A 148 -22.38 0.37 -18.90
C LEU A 148 -21.29 0.97 -18.01
N ASP A 149 -20.07 0.44 -18.05
CA ASP A 149 -18.98 0.85 -17.15
C ASP A 149 -17.62 0.70 -17.86
N SER A 150 -16.57 1.32 -17.31
CA SER A 150 -15.20 1.21 -17.79
C SER A 150 -14.21 0.96 -16.65
N GLU A 151 -13.05 0.42 -16.99
CA GLU A 151 -11.96 0.25 -16.03
C GLU A 151 -11.55 1.57 -15.37
N GLN A 152 -11.62 2.67 -16.11
CA GLN A 152 -11.33 4.01 -15.62
C GLN A 152 -12.28 4.43 -14.50
N VAL A 153 -13.59 4.32 -14.73
CA VAL A 153 -14.62 4.73 -13.75
C VAL A 153 -14.47 3.93 -12.45
N ARG A 154 -14.21 2.62 -12.56
CA ARG A 154 -13.94 1.78 -11.38
C ARG A 154 -12.69 2.23 -10.65
N TYR A 155 -11.57 2.41 -11.37
CA TYR A 155 -10.32 2.90 -10.78
C TYR A 155 -10.56 4.20 -10.01
N GLU A 156 -11.19 5.19 -10.63
CA GLU A 156 -11.50 6.49 -10.02
C GLU A 156 -12.37 6.34 -8.78
N HIS A 157 -13.42 5.52 -8.81
CA HIS A 157 -14.27 5.28 -7.65
C HIS A 157 -13.54 4.55 -6.51
N ARG A 158 -12.63 3.63 -6.83
CA ARG A 158 -11.88 2.86 -5.81
C ARG A 158 -10.87 3.74 -5.06
N PHE A 159 -10.29 4.72 -5.75
CA PHE A 159 -9.30 5.65 -5.22
C PHE A 159 -9.86 7.02 -4.81
N ALA A 160 -11.16 7.28 -5.04
CA ALA A 160 -11.81 8.55 -4.71
C ALA A 160 -11.54 9.06 -3.27
N PRO A 161 -11.51 8.21 -2.22
CA PRO A 161 -11.19 8.68 -0.86
C PRO A 161 -9.78 9.23 -0.69
N PHE A 162 -8.88 9.03 -1.66
CA PHE A 162 -7.51 9.54 -1.61
C PHE A 162 -7.37 10.92 -2.25
N ASN A 163 -8.42 11.42 -2.91
CA ASN A 163 -8.40 12.73 -3.57
C ASN A 163 -8.19 13.89 -2.59
N SER A 164 -8.50 13.70 -1.31
CA SER A 164 -8.24 14.67 -0.25
C SER A 164 -6.77 14.71 0.18
N VAL A 165 -6.00 13.65 -0.07
CA VAL A 165 -4.61 13.53 0.35
C VAL A 165 -3.69 13.98 -0.79
N MET A 166 -2.81 14.94 -0.50
CA MET A 166 -1.86 15.48 -1.49
C MET A 166 -0.56 14.67 -1.60
N THR A 167 -0.20 13.94 -0.54
CA THR A 167 1.07 13.20 -0.44
C THR A 167 0.79 11.77 0.02
N PRO A 168 1.09 10.75 -0.82
CA PRO A 168 1.69 10.84 -2.15
C PRO A 168 0.71 11.45 -3.18
N PRO A 169 1.21 12.04 -4.28
CA PRO A 169 0.35 12.59 -5.32
C PRO A 169 -0.64 11.55 -5.85
N PRO A 170 -1.93 11.91 -6.04
CA PRO A 170 -2.90 11.02 -6.65
C PRO A 170 -2.43 10.57 -8.04
N VAL A 171 -2.43 9.25 -8.27
CA VAL A 171 -2.13 8.68 -9.57
C VAL A 171 -3.43 8.60 -10.37
N HIS A 172 -3.58 9.44 -11.38
CA HIS A 172 -4.73 9.38 -12.28
C HIS A 172 -4.69 8.13 -13.17
N TYR A 173 -5.84 7.68 -13.64
CA TYR A 173 -5.96 6.44 -14.41
C TYR A 173 -5.05 6.39 -15.64
N LEU A 174 -4.97 7.47 -16.43
CA LEU A 174 -4.10 7.52 -17.61
C LEU A 174 -2.62 7.36 -17.23
N GLN A 175 -2.18 8.07 -16.20
CA GLN A 175 -0.82 7.96 -15.68
C GLN A 175 -0.53 6.56 -15.14
N PHE A 176 -1.50 5.93 -14.47
CA PHE A 176 -1.40 4.54 -14.07
C PHE A 176 -1.18 3.61 -15.27
N LYS A 177 -1.95 3.79 -16.36
CA LYS A 177 -1.77 3.00 -17.59
C LYS A 177 -0.37 3.18 -18.18
N GLU A 178 0.13 4.41 -18.29
CA GLU A 178 1.48 4.70 -18.77
C GLU A 178 2.58 4.06 -17.89
N MET A 179 2.43 4.16 -16.57
CA MET A 179 3.38 3.54 -15.63
C MET A 179 3.36 2.01 -15.71
N SER A 180 2.20 1.41 -16.03
CA SER A 180 2.03 -0.02 -16.20
C SER A 180 2.29 -0.54 -17.62
N ASP A 181 2.51 0.34 -18.60
CA ASP A 181 2.71 -0.06 -19.99
C ASP A 181 4.08 -0.72 -20.17
N LEU A 182 4.07 -1.98 -20.61
CA LEU A 182 5.26 -2.76 -20.86
C LEU A 182 5.88 -2.48 -22.24
N ASN A 183 5.13 -1.85 -23.16
CA ASN A 183 5.62 -1.54 -24.50
C ASN A 183 6.69 -0.43 -24.51
N LYS A 184 6.88 0.26 -23.39
CA LYS A 184 7.96 1.26 -23.22
C LYS A 184 9.36 0.64 -23.17
N TYR A 185 9.46 -0.68 -22.97
CA TYR A 185 10.73 -1.41 -22.95
C TYR A 185 11.03 -2.00 -24.33
N SER A 186 12.31 -2.06 -24.72
CA SER A 186 12.74 -2.62 -26.00
C SER A 186 13.82 -3.69 -25.80
N PRO A 187 13.52 -4.98 -26.06
CA PRO A 187 12.19 -5.52 -26.37
C PRO A 187 11.23 -5.47 -25.17
N PRO A 188 9.90 -5.49 -25.38
CA PRO A 188 8.94 -5.60 -24.29
C PRO A 188 9.16 -6.90 -23.50
N PRO A 189 9.14 -6.86 -22.15
CA PRO A 189 9.35 -8.04 -21.32
C PRO A 189 8.24 -9.06 -21.55
N GLN A 190 8.60 -10.34 -21.59
CA GLN A 190 7.63 -11.42 -21.74
C GLN A 190 7.12 -11.94 -20.38
N SER A 191 5.99 -12.66 -20.38
CA SER A 191 5.42 -13.22 -19.14
C SER A 191 6.38 -14.09 -18.33
N PRO A 192 7.28 -14.93 -18.91
CA PRO A 192 8.26 -15.68 -18.12
C PRO A 192 9.24 -14.77 -17.35
N GLU A 193 9.66 -13.65 -17.94
CA GLU A 193 10.57 -12.69 -17.29
C GLU A 193 9.90 -12.03 -16.08
N LEU A 194 8.60 -11.72 -16.21
CA LEU A 194 7.80 -11.19 -15.10
C LEU A 194 7.62 -12.23 -13.99
N TYR A 195 7.36 -13.51 -14.32
CA TYR A 195 7.31 -14.57 -13.31
C TYR A 195 8.66 -14.75 -12.59
N VAL A 196 9.78 -14.62 -13.30
CA VAL A 196 11.12 -14.60 -12.67
C VAL A 196 11.28 -13.41 -11.74
N ALA A 197 10.87 -12.20 -12.15
CA ALA A 197 10.91 -11.01 -11.30
C ALA A 197 10.05 -11.18 -10.04
N ALA A 198 8.83 -11.70 -10.18
CA ALA A 198 7.96 -12.03 -9.05
C ALA A 198 8.62 -13.05 -8.10
N SER A 199 9.30 -14.07 -8.64
CA SER A 199 10.00 -15.08 -7.84
C SER A 199 11.07 -14.45 -6.94
N LYS A 200 11.81 -13.45 -7.46
CA LYS A 200 12.83 -12.73 -6.68
C LYS A 200 12.20 -11.96 -5.52
N HIS A 201 11.05 -11.33 -5.74
CA HIS A 201 10.33 -10.63 -4.66
C HIS A 201 9.81 -11.58 -3.57
N PHE A 202 9.21 -12.71 -3.94
CA PHE A 202 8.76 -13.69 -2.94
C PHE A 202 9.93 -14.35 -2.21
N GLN A 203 11.05 -14.61 -2.91
CA GLN A 203 12.28 -15.10 -2.28
C GLN A 203 12.84 -14.10 -1.28
N GLN A 204 12.92 -12.82 -1.65
CA GLN A 204 13.40 -11.76 -0.77
C GLN A 204 12.51 -11.62 0.47
N ALA A 205 11.19 -11.59 0.29
CA ALA A 205 10.23 -11.56 1.38
C ALA A 205 10.40 -12.77 2.32
N LYS A 206 10.51 -13.98 1.76
CA LYS A 206 10.79 -15.20 2.52
C LYS A 206 12.07 -15.06 3.35
N MET A 207 13.19 -14.67 2.73
CA MET A 207 14.48 -14.54 3.41
C MET A 207 14.44 -13.52 4.54
N ILE A 208 13.80 -12.36 4.33
CA ILE A 208 13.67 -11.34 5.37
C ILE A 208 12.85 -11.88 6.55
N LEU A 209 11.70 -12.50 6.27
CA LEU A 209 10.78 -12.96 7.30
C LEU A 209 11.29 -14.19 8.08
N GLU A 210 12.03 -15.09 7.44
CA GLU A 210 12.65 -16.25 8.11
C GLU A 210 13.79 -15.85 9.07
N ASN A 211 14.43 -14.70 8.81
CA ASN A 211 15.51 -14.18 9.64
C ASN A 211 15.01 -13.33 10.83
N ILE A 212 13.70 -13.15 11.00
CA ILE A 212 13.15 -12.42 12.15
C ILE A 212 13.24 -13.33 13.40
N PRO A 213 13.98 -12.93 14.44
CA PRO A 213 14.01 -13.69 15.69
C PRO A 213 12.65 -13.59 16.38
N ASN A 214 12.13 -14.73 16.87
CA ASN A 214 10.82 -14.84 17.53
C ASN A 214 9.66 -14.28 16.67
N PRO A 215 9.39 -14.90 15.49
CA PRO A 215 8.38 -14.40 14.58
C PRO A 215 6.98 -14.49 15.20
N ASP A 216 6.25 -13.40 15.14
CA ASP A 216 4.87 -13.36 15.60
C ASP A 216 3.91 -14.13 14.66
N HIS A 217 2.64 -14.16 15.03
CA HIS A 217 1.64 -14.89 14.26
C HIS A 217 1.40 -14.30 12.87
N GLU A 218 1.65 -13.00 12.66
CA GLU A 218 1.48 -12.35 11.37
C GLU A 218 2.63 -12.69 10.43
N VAL A 219 3.88 -12.63 10.91
CA VAL A 219 5.07 -13.08 10.16
C VAL A 219 4.88 -14.51 9.68
N ASN A 220 4.40 -15.39 10.56
CA ASN A 220 4.13 -16.78 10.21
C ASN A 220 3.02 -16.94 9.15
N ARG A 221 1.95 -16.14 9.19
CA ARG A 221 0.91 -16.15 8.14
C ARG A 221 1.46 -15.66 6.80
N ILE A 222 2.25 -14.60 6.78
CA ILE A 222 2.85 -14.08 5.56
C ILE A 222 3.84 -15.10 4.97
N LEU A 223 4.61 -15.82 5.82
CA LEU A 223 5.48 -16.91 5.37
C LEU A 223 4.69 -18.06 4.73
N LYS A 224 3.50 -18.39 5.24
CA LYS A 224 2.60 -19.39 4.62
C LYS A 224 2.10 -18.96 3.23
N VAL A 225 2.17 -17.67 2.90
CA VAL A 225 1.86 -17.14 1.55
C VAL A 225 3.09 -17.05 0.68
N ALA A 226 4.18 -16.47 1.18
CA ALA A 226 5.38 -16.20 0.41
C ALA A 226 6.06 -17.50 -0.09
N LYS A 227 6.10 -18.55 0.75
CA LYS A 227 6.77 -19.81 0.40
C LYS A 227 6.08 -20.54 -0.76
N PRO A 228 4.75 -20.83 -0.73
CA PRO A 228 4.08 -21.43 -1.87
C PRO A 228 4.12 -20.54 -3.12
N ASN A 229 3.90 -19.22 -2.97
CA ASN A 229 3.87 -18.32 -4.11
C ASN A 229 5.21 -18.26 -4.84
N PHE A 230 6.34 -18.27 -4.12
CA PHE A 230 7.68 -18.41 -4.70
C PHE A 230 7.79 -19.64 -5.60
N VAL A 231 7.31 -20.80 -5.14
CA VAL A 231 7.35 -22.05 -5.90
C VAL A 231 6.46 -21.97 -7.13
N VAL A 232 5.22 -21.49 -6.97
CA VAL A 232 4.24 -21.37 -8.05
C VAL A 232 4.77 -20.47 -9.17
N VAL A 233 5.27 -19.27 -8.85
CA VAL A 233 5.78 -18.37 -9.89
C VAL A 233 7.05 -18.89 -10.56
N LYS A 234 7.90 -19.66 -9.86
CA LYS A 234 9.05 -20.34 -10.50
C LYS A 234 8.61 -21.43 -11.48
N LEU A 235 7.56 -22.19 -11.16
CA LEU A 235 7.01 -23.18 -12.09
C LEU A 235 6.44 -22.52 -13.34
N LEU A 236 5.71 -21.41 -13.17
CA LEU A 236 5.17 -20.62 -14.28
C LEU A 236 6.28 -20.02 -15.15
N ALA A 237 7.35 -19.49 -14.54
CA ALA A 237 8.54 -19.03 -15.26
C ALA A 237 9.19 -20.15 -16.09
N GLY A 238 9.17 -21.39 -15.60
CA GLY A 238 9.62 -22.58 -16.32
C GLY A 238 8.68 -23.09 -17.42
N GLY A 239 7.58 -22.38 -17.70
CA GLY A 239 6.62 -22.75 -18.74
C GLY A 239 5.57 -23.78 -18.31
N HIS A 240 5.50 -24.13 -17.03
CA HIS A 240 4.48 -25.06 -16.54
C HIS A 240 3.08 -24.50 -16.79
N LYS A 241 2.21 -25.30 -17.45
CA LYS A 241 0.82 -24.92 -17.79
C LYS A 241 0.72 -23.61 -18.61
N LYS A 242 1.72 -23.30 -19.45
CA LYS A 242 1.69 -22.15 -20.36
C LYS A 242 0.42 -22.12 -21.23
N GLU A 243 0.02 -23.27 -21.75
CA GLU A 243 -1.16 -23.43 -22.61
C GLU A 243 -2.50 -23.55 -21.84
N SER A 244 -2.47 -23.58 -20.51
CA SER A 244 -3.69 -23.71 -19.71
C SER A 244 -4.50 -22.43 -19.72
N LYS A 245 -5.78 -22.54 -20.08
CA LYS A 245 -6.76 -21.45 -20.03
C LYS A 245 -7.53 -21.39 -18.72
N VAL A 246 -7.24 -22.28 -17.77
CA VAL A 246 -7.88 -22.24 -16.45
C VAL A 246 -7.28 -21.06 -15.67
N PRO A 247 -8.13 -20.13 -15.18
CA PRO A 247 -7.65 -18.99 -14.40
C PRO A 247 -7.06 -19.47 -13.06
N PRO A 248 -6.05 -18.77 -12.51
CA PRO A 248 -5.54 -19.06 -11.18
C PRO A 248 -6.60 -18.73 -10.11
N GLU A 249 -6.63 -19.56 -9.08
CA GLU A 249 -7.38 -19.33 -7.84
C GLU A 249 -6.53 -18.57 -6.83
N PHE A 250 -7.17 -17.68 -6.08
CA PHE A 250 -6.55 -16.86 -5.03
C PHE A 250 -7.12 -17.28 -3.68
N ASP A 251 -6.33 -18.03 -2.91
CA ASP A 251 -6.76 -18.56 -1.62
C ASP A 251 -6.34 -17.63 -0.46
N PHE A 252 -7.31 -16.94 0.12
CA PHE A 252 -7.10 -16.02 1.25
C PHE A 252 -7.22 -16.70 2.63
N SER A 253 -7.40 -18.03 2.70
CA SER A 253 -7.55 -18.75 3.98
C SER A 253 -6.33 -18.64 4.90
N ALA A 254 -5.13 -18.55 4.33
CA ALA A 254 -3.89 -18.37 5.09
C ALA A 254 -3.68 -16.92 5.57
N HIS A 255 -4.16 -15.95 4.79
CA HIS A 255 -3.98 -14.52 5.06
C HIS A 255 -5.04 -13.67 4.35
N LYS A 256 -5.75 -12.84 5.13
CA LYS A 256 -6.87 -11.99 4.68
C LYS A 256 -6.58 -10.99 3.55
N TYR A 257 -5.30 -10.64 3.33
CA TYR A 257 -4.89 -9.65 2.33
C TYR A 257 -4.01 -10.20 1.22
N PHE A 258 -3.40 -11.36 1.43
CA PHE A 258 -2.35 -11.89 0.56
C PHE A 258 -2.70 -13.33 0.25
N PRO A 259 -3.12 -13.62 -0.99
CA PRO A 259 -3.58 -14.94 -1.34
C PRO A 259 -2.41 -15.89 -1.60
N VAL A 260 -2.61 -17.15 -1.24
CA VAL A 260 -1.83 -18.25 -1.80
C VAL A 260 -2.31 -18.46 -3.24
N LEU A 261 -1.40 -18.40 -4.19
CA LEU A 261 -1.66 -18.64 -5.60
C LEU A 261 -1.88 -20.14 -5.82
N LYS A 262 -3.04 -20.51 -6.33
CA LYS A 262 -3.34 -21.87 -6.76
C LYS A 262 -3.57 -21.85 -8.26
N CYS A 263 -2.57 -22.28 -9.00
CA CYS A 263 -2.82 -22.73 -10.37
C CYS A 263 -3.15 -24.23 -10.30
N ASP A 264 -3.77 -24.80 -11.33
CA ASP A 264 -4.02 -26.26 -11.50
C ASP A 264 -2.73 -27.10 -11.58
N ILE A 265 -1.85 -26.93 -10.60
CA ILE A 265 -0.57 -27.59 -10.40
C ILE A 265 -0.80 -28.87 -9.57
N PHE A 266 -1.89 -28.95 -8.79
CA PHE A 266 -2.11 -30.00 -7.78
C PHE A 266 -3.33 -30.92 -7.98
N ARG A 267 -4.08 -30.81 -9.09
CA ARG A 267 -5.20 -31.75 -9.36
C ARG A 267 -4.76 -33.14 -9.87
N ALA A 268 -3.47 -33.43 -9.94
CA ALA A 268 -2.93 -34.70 -10.42
C ALA A 268 -2.02 -35.38 -9.37
N ALA A 269 -2.57 -35.74 -8.21
CA ALA A 269 -1.94 -36.71 -7.29
C ALA A 269 -2.91 -37.24 -6.20
N VAL A 270 -4.19 -37.44 -6.52
CA VAL A 270 -5.08 -38.28 -5.69
C VAL A 270 -6.00 -39.05 -6.64
N VAL A 271 -5.51 -40.18 -7.12
CA VAL A 271 -6.30 -41.36 -7.48
C VAL A 271 -5.61 -42.54 -6.82
#